data_AF-A0A966FUM7-F1
#
_entry.id   AF-A0A966FUM7-F1
#
_cell.length_a   1.000
_cell.length_b   1.000
_cell.length_c   1.000
_cell.angle_alpha   90.00
_cell.angle_beta   90.00
_cell.angle_gamma   90.00
#
_symmetry.space_group_name_H-M   'P 1'
#
loop_
_entity.id
_entity.type
_entity.pdbx_description
1 polymer ?
#
loop_
_entity_poly.entity_id
_entity_poly.type
_entity_poly.pdbx_seq_one_letter_code
_entity_poly.pdbx_strand_id
1 'polypeptide(L)'
;MRKIFGLVLAGVAGVALTVPAVAQDMTRYSTQRSSNNGNQSEIESYQNDLKAAEARANLIADPFALRNNWDTARRLASCAVSLNSDRAETFLQQDMPSLGAPLLEMNKYLGRIRGCAPTNIRLDPAFVRGALAEDILVDPDTAPEIPGPGDSKKLMDFIGAVAISGDRTGMFAKAQMAEECRTAISPIGARGVLATEAGSQAEVGALAALDSVTTTCDQLDPEEEMPSYFRRAFLAQSLYHWTNFAD
;
A
#
# COMPACT_ATOMS: atom_id res chain seq x y z
N MET A 1 55.32 42.72 -9.37
CA MET A 1 55.68 41.69 -10.39
C MET A 1 55.93 40.36 -9.69
N ARG A 2 55.54 39.26 -10.34
CA ARG A 2 55.71 37.83 -9.98
C ARG A 2 54.56 37.13 -9.22
N LYS A 3 53.65 36.60 -10.04
CA LYS A 3 52.96 35.29 -10.02
C LYS A 3 53.14 34.40 -8.80
N ILE A 4 52.01 33.93 -8.25
CA ILE A 4 51.88 32.56 -7.70
C ILE A 4 50.58 31.97 -8.27
N PHE A 5 50.74 30.90 -9.05
CA PHE A 5 49.70 30.02 -9.53
C PHE A 5 49.25 29.13 -8.36
N GLY A 6 47.97 29.19 -7.99
CA GLY A 6 47.34 28.24 -7.09
C GLY A 6 46.54 27.22 -7.91
N LEU A 7 47.11 26.03 -8.08
CA LEU A 7 46.46 24.86 -8.67
C LEU A 7 45.40 24.35 -7.67
N VAL A 8 44.12 24.38 -8.03
CA VAL A 8 43.07 23.67 -7.27
C VAL A 8 42.85 22.33 -7.95
N LEU A 9 43.35 21.27 -7.32
CA LEU A 9 43.06 19.88 -7.67
C LEU A 9 41.57 19.61 -7.40
N ALA A 10 40.82 19.34 -8.47
CA ALA A 10 39.50 18.76 -8.40
C ALA A 10 39.63 17.31 -7.89
N GLY A 11 39.36 17.12 -6.60
CA GLY A 11 39.18 15.80 -6.01
C GLY A 11 37.85 15.21 -6.49
N VAL A 12 37.93 14.13 -7.26
CA VAL A 12 36.79 13.29 -7.60
C VAL A 12 36.33 12.63 -6.29
N ALA A 13 35.26 13.16 -5.70
CA ALA A 13 34.54 12.47 -4.65
C ALA A 13 33.97 11.20 -5.27
N GLY A 14 34.56 10.05 -4.93
CA GLY A 14 34.02 8.75 -5.29
C GLY A 14 32.61 8.65 -4.73
N VAL A 15 31.64 8.49 -5.63
CA VAL A 15 30.30 8.03 -5.28
C VAL A 15 30.49 6.63 -4.71
N ALA A 16 30.54 6.54 -3.38
CA ALA A 16 30.30 5.28 -2.70
C ALA A 16 28.85 4.94 -3.00
N LEU A 17 28.65 4.06 -3.98
CA LEU A 17 27.39 3.36 -4.16
C LEU A 17 27.13 2.64 -2.84
N THR A 18 26.26 3.23 -2.02
CA THR A 18 25.60 2.51 -0.94
C THR A 18 24.85 1.39 -1.63
N VAL A 19 25.44 0.21 -1.61
CA VAL A 19 24.74 -1.00 -1.98
C VAL A 19 23.50 -1.03 -1.09
N PRO A 20 22.28 -1.13 -1.65
CA PRO A 20 21.07 -1.16 -0.84
C PRO A 20 21.21 -2.28 0.20
N ALA A 21 20.73 -2.03 1.43
CA ALA A 21 20.82 -2.93 2.58
C ALA A 21 20.43 -4.39 2.24
N VAL A 22 19.62 -4.58 1.20
CA VAL A 22 19.24 -5.84 0.55
C VAL A 22 20.44 -6.75 0.20
N ALA A 23 21.57 -6.20 -0.25
CA ALA A 23 22.72 -7.03 -0.68
C ALA A 23 23.58 -7.54 0.49
N GLN A 24 23.62 -6.81 1.60
CA GLN A 24 24.40 -7.22 2.79
C GLN A 24 23.70 -8.35 3.54
N ASP A 25 22.37 -8.35 3.53
CA ASP A 25 21.54 -9.44 4.09
C ASP A 25 21.72 -10.74 3.28
N MET A 26 21.87 -10.61 1.96
CA MET A 26 22.13 -11.69 1.01
C MET A 26 23.39 -12.51 1.34
N THR A 27 24.47 -11.84 1.78
CA THR A 27 25.77 -12.48 2.00
C THR A 27 25.83 -13.22 3.34
N ARG A 28 25.28 -12.63 4.42
CA ARG A 28 25.25 -13.27 5.74
C ARG A 28 24.41 -14.55 5.75
N TYR A 29 23.34 -14.59 4.96
CA TYR A 29 22.43 -15.73 4.95
C TYR A 29 22.97 -16.93 4.15
N SER A 30 23.72 -16.69 3.06
CA SER A 30 24.34 -17.77 2.27
C SER A 30 25.29 -18.66 3.10
N THR A 31 26.04 -18.03 4.02
CA THR A 31 27.00 -18.73 4.88
C THR A 31 26.32 -19.49 6.01
N GLN A 32 25.15 -19.05 6.48
CA GLN A 32 24.42 -19.69 7.59
C GLN A 32 23.59 -20.92 7.13
N ARG A 33 23.31 -21.04 5.82
CA ARG A 33 22.39 -22.05 5.26
C ARG A 33 23.03 -23.25 4.55
N SER A 34 24.35 -23.29 4.39
CA SER A 34 25.06 -24.52 3.95
C SER A 34 24.93 -25.68 4.95
N SER A 35 24.27 -25.48 6.09
CA SER A 35 24.23 -26.40 7.22
C SER A 35 22.89 -27.16 7.39
N ASN A 36 21.76 -26.67 6.86
CA ASN A 36 20.45 -27.28 7.15
C ASN A 36 19.57 -27.43 5.91
N ASN A 37 19.00 -28.63 5.73
CA ASN A 37 17.94 -28.99 4.77
C ASN A 37 16.69 -28.12 4.96
N GLY A 38 16.71 -26.88 4.47
CA GLY A 38 15.58 -25.96 4.53
C GLY A 38 14.41 -26.47 3.70
N ASN A 39 13.21 -26.42 4.27
CA ASN A 39 11.96 -26.80 3.64
C ASN A 39 11.76 -25.99 2.35
N GLN A 40 11.62 -26.64 1.19
CA GLN A 40 11.60 -25.97 -0.11
C GLN A 40 10.52 -24.89 -0.23
N SER A 41 9.38 -25.07 0.45
CA SER A 41 8.29 -24.09 0.53
C SER A 41 8.67 -22.78 1.22
N GLU A 42 9.53 -22.82 2.24
CA GLU A 42 10.02 -21.63 2.95
C GLU A 42 10.99 -20.83 2.07
N ILE A 43 11.79 -21.52 1.26
CA ILE A 43 12.72 -20.90 0.30
C ILE A 43 11.92 -20.17 -0.79
N GLU A 44 10.91 -20.84 -1.35
CA GLU A 44 10.04 -20.25 -2.38
C GLU A 44 9.23 -19.06 -1.85
N SER A 45 8.70 -19.16 -0.62
CA SER A 45 8.01 -18.03 0.03
C SER A 45 8.93 -16.82 0.18
N TYR A 46 10.12 -17.00 0.74
CA TYR A 46 11.06 -15.90 0.96
C TYR A 46 11.52 -15.24 -0.35
N GLN A 47 11.76 -16.03 -1.40
CA GLN A 47 12.09 -15.48 -2.73
C GLN A 47 10.94 -14.67 -3.33
N ASN A 48 9.70 -15.09 -3.11
CA ASN A 48 8.52 -14.34 -3.55
C ASN A 48 8.38 -13.02 -2.79
N ASP A 49 8.68 -13.02 -1.48
CA ASP A 49 8.66 -11.83 -0.64
C ASP A 49 9.70 -10.80 -1.11
N LEU A 50 10.92 -11.24 -1.39
CA LEU A 50 11.98 -10.38 -1.95
C LEU A 50 11.57 -9.79 -3.32
N LYS A 51 11.05 -10.62 -4.22
CA LYS A 51 10.55 -10.16 -5.53
C LYS A 51 9.36 -9.20 -5.41
N ALA A 52 8.52 -9.36 -4.39
CA ALA A 52 7.42 -8.45 -4.13
C ALA A 52 7.92 -7.10 -3.58
N ALA A 53 8.89 -7.12 -2.65
CA ALA A 53 9.53 -5.92 -2.14
C ALA A 53 10.27 -5.15 -3.23
N GLU A 54 11.04 -5.81 -4.08
CA GLU A 54 11.73 -5.19 -5.23
C GLU A 54 10.75 -4.61 -6.24
N ALA A 55 9.67 -5.35 -6.58
CA ALA A 55 8.64 -4.84 -7.48
C ALA A 55 7.96 -3.57 -6.94
N ARG A 56 7.71 -3.51 -5.63
CA ARG A 56 7.16 -2.32 -4.96
C ARG A 56 8.15 -1.16 -4.94
N ALA A 57 9.42 -1.41 -4.64
CA ALA A 57 10.45 -0.38 -4.68
C ALA A 57 10.57 0.25 -6.09
N ASN A 58 10.58 -0.59 -7.13
CA ASN A 58 10.58 -0.13 -8.52
C ASN A 58 9.31 0.65 -8.88
N LEU A 59 8.14 0.24 -8.34
CA LEU A 59 6.88 0.94 -8.54
C LEU A 59 6.89 2.32 -7.88
N ILE A 60 7.41 2.44 -6.65
CA ILE A 60 7.53 3.72 -5.94
C ILE A 60 8.48 4.67 -6.67
N ALA A 61 9.57 4.15 -7.25
CA ALA A 61 10.58 4.95 -7.95
C ALA A 61 10.08 5.53 -9.29
N ASP A 62 8.99 5.02 -9.86
CA ASP A 62 8.45 5.44 -11.15
C ASP A 62 7.01 5.98 -11.02
N PRO A 63 6.81 7.31 -10.98
CA PRO A 63 5.49 7.92 -10.88
C PRO A 63 4.53 7.54 -12.01
N PHE A 64 5.05 7.27 -13.23
CA PHE A 64 4.22 6.85 -14.35
C PHE A 64 3.74 5.41 -14.16
N ALA A 65 4.64 4.51 -13.74
CA ALA A 65 4.26 3.13 -13.42
C ALA A 65 3.24 3.10 -12.27
N LEU A 66 3.42 3.93 -11.25
CA LEU A 66 2.54 4.03 -10.09
C LEU A 66 1.13 4.47 -10.48
N ARG A 67 1.01 5.55 -11.27
CA ARG A 67 -0.28 6.00 -11.83
C ARG A 67 -0.90 4.92 -12.72
N ASN A 68 -0.14 4.33 -13.64
CA ASN A 68 -0.65 3.32 -14.56
C ASN A 68 -1.16 2.06 -13.82
N ASN A 69 -0.48 1.66 -12.75
CA ASN A 69 -0.90 0.54 -11.90
C ASN A 69 -2.23 0.85 -11.21
N TRP A 70 -2.37 2.04 -10.63
CA TRP A 70 -3.62 2.51 -10.02
C TRP A 70 -4.77 2.61 -11.03
N ASP A 71 -4.55 3.26 -12.17
CA ASP A 71 -5.59 3.43 -13.21
C ASP A 71 -6.05 2.07 -13.75
N THR A 72 -5.13 1.10 -13.86
CA THR A 72 -5.48 -0.27 -14.27
C THR A 72 -6.25 -1.01 -13.19
N ALA A 73 -5.86 -0.84 -11.91
CA ALA A 73 -6.58 -1.40 -10.78
C ALA A 73 -8.01 -0.85 -10.69
N ARG A 74 -8.21 0.45 -10.94
CA ARG A 74 -9.55 1.08 -11.00
C ARG A 74 -10.44 0.52 -12.09
N ARG A 75 -9.93 0.36 -13.32
CA ARG A 75 -10.70 -0.25 -14.42
C ARG A 75 -11.08 -1.69 -14.11
N LEU A 76 -10.15 -2.44 -13.52
CA LEU A 76 -10.39 -3.79 -13.08
C LEU A 76 -11.46 -3.84 -11.99
N ALA A 77 -11.37 -2.97 -10.99
CA ALA A 77 -12.32 -2.89 -9.88
C ALA A 77 -13.74 -2.56 -10.37
N SER A 78 -13.90 -1.50 -11.17
CA SER A 78 -15.19 -1.08 -11.70
C SER A 78 -15.90 -2.20 -12.49
N CYS A 79 -15.16 -2.93 -13.33
CA CYS A 79 -15.71 -4.09 -14.01
C CYS A 79 -16.02 -5.25 -13.05
N ALA A 80 -15.14 -5.54 -12.10
CA ALA A 80 -15.32 -6.66 -11.17
C ALA A 80 -16.53 -6.47 -10.26
N VAL A 81 -16.72 -5.26 -9.71
CA VAL A 81 -17.88 -4.89 -8.89
C VAL A 81 -19.16 -4.94 -9.73
N SER A 82 -19.14 -4.39 -10.95
CA SER A 82 -20.28 -4.46 -11.88
C SER A 82 -20.69 -5.88 -12.25
N LEU A 83 -19.74 -6.82 -12.32
CA LEU A 83 -20.03 -8.23 -12.60
C LEU A 83 -20.57 -8.97 -11.38
N ASN A 84 -20.01 -8.73 -10.19
CA ASN A 84 -20.39 -9.40 -8.95
C ASN A 84 -19.82 -8.66 -7.72
N SER A 85 -20.61 -7.76 -7.13
CA SER A 85 -20.26 -7.00 -5.92
C SER A 85 -19.94 -7.90 -4.72
N ASP A 86 -20.78 -8.91 -4.44
CA ASP A 86 -20.59 -9.82 -3.29
C ASP A 86 -19.21 -10.50 -3.29
N ARG A 87 -18.72 -10.87 -4.48
CA ARG A 87 -17.41 -11.49 -4.64
C ARG A 87 -16.27 -10.47 -4.53
N ALA A 88 -16.47 -9.23 -4.96
CA ALA A 88 -15.52 -8.14 -4.72
C ALA A 88 -15.39 -7.87 -3.21
N GLU A 89 -16.51 -7.82 -2.50
CA GLU A 89 -16.57 -7.67 -1.04
C GLU A 89 -15.89 -8.83 -0.31
N THR A 90 -16.12 -10.08 -0.75
CA THR A 90 -15.42 -11.25 -0.19
C THR A 90 -13.89 -11.10 -0.30
N PHE A 91 -13.39 -10.47 -1.36
CA PHE A 91 -11.96 -10.23 -1.53
C PHE A 91 -11.42 -9.14 -0.59
N LEU A 92 -12.28 -8.23 -0.14
CA LEU A 92 -11.99 -7.19 0.86
C LEU A 92 -12.10 -7.71 2.30
N GLN A 93 -12.95 -8.71 2.57
CA GLN A 93 -13.21 -9.27 3.90
C GLN A 93 -12.13 -10.21 4.45
N GLN A 94 -11.11 -10.57 3.66
CA GLN A 94 -10.13 -11.57 4.11
C GLN A 94 -8.98 -10.96 4.90
N ASP A 95 -8.92 -11.33 6.19
CA ASP A 95 -7.69 -11.45 6.99
C ASP A 95 -6.61 -12.09 6.12
N MET A 96 -5.66 -11.29 5.64
CA MET A 96 -4.64 -11.80 4.73
C MET A 96 -3.64 -12.63 5.54
N PRO A 97 -3.53 -13.95 5.31
CA PRO A 97 -2.41 -14.72 5.84
C PRO A 97 -1.12 -14.24 5.16
N SER A 98 0.02 -14.47 5.81
CA SER A 98 1.43 -14.20 5.40
C SER A 98 1.72 -13.86 3.93
N LEU A 99 2.71 -12.96 3.70
CA LEU A 99 3.19 -12.39 2.42
C LEU A 99 3.10 -13.24 1.12
N GLY A 100 3.15 -14.58 1.19
CA GLY A 100 3.00 -15.49 0.04
C GLY A 100 1.57 -15.94 -0.32
N ALA A 101 0.66 -16.11 0.65
CA ALA A 101 -0.74 -16.51 0.41
C ALA A 101 -1.61 -15.43 -0.32
N PRO A 102 -1.42 -14.12 -0.06
CA PRO A 102 -2.09 -13.00 -0.70
C PRO A 102 -1.97 -13.00 -2.21
N LEU A 103 -0.76 -13.27 -2.70
CA LEU A 103 -0.47 -13.24 -4.13
C LEU A 103 -1.18 -14.39 -4.86
N LEU A 104 -1.27 -15.57 -4.25
CA LEU A 104 -1.97 -16.70 -4.85
C LEU A 104 -3.48 -16.45 -4.93
N GLU A 105 -4.11 -15.98 -3.86
CA GLU A 105 -5.55 -15.68 -3.87
C GLU A 105 -5.88 -14.49 -4.77
N MET A 106 -5.03 -13.46 -4.79
CA MET A 106 -5.14 -12.37 -5.76
C MET A 106 -5.02 -12.90 -7.19
N ASN A 107 -4.03 -13.72 -7.50
CA ASN A 107 -3.87 -14.28 -8.85
C ASN A 107 -5.06 -15.17 -9.25
N LYS A 108 -5.64 -15.93 -8.32
CA LYS A 108 -6.88 -16.70 -8.56
C LYS A 108 -8.06 -15.78 -8.84
N TYR A 109 -8.21 -14.71 -8.05
CA TYR A 109 -9.25 -13.70 -8.24
C TYR A 109 -9.10 -13.02 -9.60
N LEU A 110 -7.94 -12.42 -9.88
CA LEU A 110 -7.60 -11.81 -11.17
C LEU A 110 -7.78 -12.79 -12.34
N GLY A 111 -7.44 -14.07 -12.13
CA GLY A 111 -7.63 -15.15 -13.09
C GLY A 111 -9.09 -15.37 -13.50
N ARG A 112 -10.05 -15.12 -12.60
CA ARG A 112 -11.49 -15.27 -12.85
C ARG A 112 -12.10 -14.04 -13.52
N ILE A 113 -11.51 -12.86 -13.32
CA ILE A 113 -11.96 -11.59 -13.90
C ILE A 113 -11.03 -11.10 -15.02
N ARG A 114 -10.33 -12.02 -15.71
CA ARG A 114 -9.41 -11.68 -16.82
C ARG A 114 -10.04 -10.84 -17.94
N GLY A 115 -11.38 -10.89 -18.08
CA GLY A 115 -12.12 -10.05 -19.02
C GLY A 115 -12.23 -8.58 -18.61
N CYS A 116 -11.98 -8.24 -17.34
CA CYS A 116 -12.15 -6.89 -16.81
C CYS A 116 -10.99 -5.95 -17.11
N ALA A 117 -9.78 -6.47 -17.24
CA ALA A 117 -8.65 -5.71 -17.75
C ALA A 117 -7.61 -6.67 -18.33
N PRO A 118 -7.10 -6.43 -19.54
CA PRO A 118 -5.91 -7.13 -20.03
C PRO A 118 -4.70 -6.65 -19.22
N THR A 119 -4.38 -7.35 -18.13
CA THR A 119 -3.23 -6.97 -17.29
C THR A 119 -1.96 -7.61 -17.86
N ASN A 120 -1.32 -6.94 -18.81
CA ASN A 120 0.07 -7.21 -19.17
C ASN A 120 1.06 -6.68 -18.10
N ILE A 121 0.55 -5.96 -17.11
CA ILE A 121 1.30 -5.44 -15.96
C ILE A 121 0.94 -6.22 -14.68
N ARG A 122 1.90 -6.31 -13.76
CA ARG A 122 1.67 -6.83 -12.41
C ARG A 122 1.01 -5.74 -11.57
N LEU A 123 -0.23 -5.97 -11.13
CA LEU A 123 -0.92 -5.05 -10.22
C LEU A 123 -0.43 -5.23 -8.78
N ASP A 124 -0.27 -4.12 -8.06
CA ASP A 124 -0.01 -4.19 -6.62
C ASP A 124 -1.29 -4.61 -5.87
N PRO A 125 -1.22 -5.57 -4.93
CA PRO A 125 -2.37 -5.97 -4.14
C PRO A 125 -3.07 -4.82 -3.41
N ALA A 126 -2.31 -3.83 -2.92
CA ALA A 126 -2.89 -2.68 -2.23
C ALA A 126 -3.76 -1.86 -3.19
N PHE A 127 -3.32 -1.65 -4.43
CA PHE A 127 -4.10 -0.91 -5.42
C PHE A 127 -5.34 -1.68 -5.86
N VAL A 128 -5.26 -2.99 -6.05
CA VAL A 128 -6.45 -3.79 -6.38
C VAL A 128 -7.49 -3.71 -5.27
N ARG A 129 -7.08 -3.87 -4.01
CA ARG A 129 -7.98 -3.80 -2.85
C ARG A 129 -8.54 -2.41 -2.64
N GLY A 130 -7.68 -1.39 -2.64
CA GLY A 130 -8.09 0.00 -2.51
C GLY A 130 -9.05 0.42 -3.62
N ALA A 131 -8.80 0.02 -4.87
CA ALA A 131 -9.69 0.33 -5.98
C ALA A 131 -11.05 -0.38 -5.87
N LEU A 132 -11.09 -1.65 -5.44
CA LEU A 132 -12.35 -2.37 -5.18
C LEU A 132 -13.16 -1.70 -4.06
N ALA A 133 -12.49 -1.35 -2.96
CA ALA A 133 -13.12 -0.66 -1.84
C ALA A 133 -13.63 0.73 -2.25
N GLU A 134 -12.81 1.49 -2.97
CA GLU A 134 -13.20 2.81 -3.47
C GLU A 134 -14.42 2.73 -4.40
N ASP A 135 -14.44 1.78 -5.34
CA ASP A 135 -15.55 1.60 -6.29
C ASP A 135 -16.89 1.33 -5.57
N ILE A 136 -16.87 0.45 -4.56
CA ILE A 136 -18.05 0.18 -3.71
C ILE A 136 -18.46 1.43 -2.91
N LEU A 137 -17.49 2.16 -2.35
CA LEU A 137 -17.77 3.32 -1.53
C LEU A 137 -18.28 4.51 -2.35
N VAL A 138 -17.82 4.69 -3.59
CA VAL A 138 -18.16 5.87 -4.43
C VAL A 138 -19.40 5.68 -5.29
N ASP A 139 -19.91 4.46 -5.43
CA ASP A 139 -21.14 4.19 -6.18
C ASP A 139 -22.34 4.93 -5.55
N PRO A 140 -22.94 5.93 -6.21
CA PRO A 140 -24.04 6.70 -5.63
C PRO A 140 -25.30 5.88 -5.35
N ASP A 141 -25.48 4.73 -6.02
CA ASP A 141 -26.68 3.90 -5.90
C ASP A 141 -26.54 2.83 -4.81
N THR A 142 -25.31 2.45 -4.46
CA THR A 142 -25.02 1.33 -3.55
C THR A 142 -24.07 1.65 -2.41
N ALA A 143 -23.52 2.88 -2.34
CA ALA A 143 -22.59 3.26 -1.28
C ALA A 143 -23.20 3.08 0.11
N PRO A 144 -22.51 2.38 1.02
CA PRO A 144 -22.96 2.24 2.41
C PRO A 144 -22.98 3.60 3.12
N GLU A 145 -23.86 3.72 4.11
CA GLU A 145 -23.81 4.85 5.04
C GLU A 145 -22.48 4.83 5.79
N ILE A 146 -21.86 6.00 5.94
CA ILE A 146 -20.56 6.12 6.62
C ILE A 146 -20.81 6.41 8.10
N PRO A 147 -20.45 5.49 9.01
CA PRO A 147 -20.65 5.69 10.43
C PRO A 147 -19.81 6.87 10.93
N GLY A 148 -20.33 7.53 11.97
CA GLY A 148 -19.59 8.59 12.67
C GLY A 148 -18.29 8.08 13.30
N PRO A 149 -17.45 8.99 13.83
CA PRO A 149 -16.19 8.62 14.47
C PRO A 149 -16.40 7.72 15.68
N GLY A 150 -15.44 6.81 15.92
CA GLY A 150 -15.46 5.92 17.07
C GLY A 150 -15.01 6.59 18.37
N ASP A 151 -15.41 6.04 19.52
CA ASP A 151 -14.76 6.34 20.78
C ASP A 151 -13.35 5.71 20.83
N SER A 152 -12.55 6.04 21.85
CA SER A 152 -11.18 5.53 21.96
C SER A 152 -11.12 4.00 22.01
N LYS A 153 -12.14 3.32 22.55
CA LYS A 153 -12.18 1.87 22.60
C LYS A 153 -12.43 1.30 21.20
N LYS A 154 -13.43 1.81 20.49
CA LYS A 154 -13.79 1.41 19.12
C LYS A 154 -12.64 1.66 18.15
N LEU A 155 -11.92 2.77 18.31
CA LEU A 155 -10.70 3.07 17.55
C LEU A 155 -9.63 1.99 17.74
N MET A 156 -9.33 1.63 19.00
CA MET A 156 -8.31 0.61 19.30
C MET A 156 -8.74 -0.78 18.86
N ASP A 157 -10.02 -1.12 19.00
CA ASP A 157 -10.58 -2.40 18.55
C ASP A 157 -10.51 -2.48 17.01
N PHE A 158 -10.79 -1.37 16.29
CA PHE A 158 -10.68 -1.29 14.83
C PHE A 158 -9.24 -1.44 14.33
N ILE A 159 -8.31 -0.63 14.84
CA ILE A 159 -6.88 -0.73 14.48
C ILE A 159 -6.32 -2.11 14.85
N GLY A 160 -6.77 -2.68 15.97
CA GLY A 160 -6.41 -4.02 16.42
C GLY A 160 -6.88 -5.12 15.46
N ALA A 161 -8.05 -4.95 14.86
CA ALA A 161 -8.62 -5.85 13.86
C ALA A 161 -7.94 -5.77 12.48
N VAL A 162 -7.08 -4.76 12.24
CA VAL A 162 -6.35 -4.66 10.97
C VAL A 162 -5.37 -5.84 10.84
N ALA A 163 -5.76 -6.80 10.00
CA ALA A 163 -4.96 -7.95 9.65
C ALA A 163 -3.82 -7.55 8.71
N ILE A 164 -2.68 -7.22 9.31
CA ILE A 164 -1.43 -6.97 8.59
C ILE A 164 -0.66 -8.28 8.53
N SER A 165 -0.50 -8.84 7.33
CA SER A 165 0.34 -10.00 7.11
C SER A 165 1.82 -9.64 7.31
N GLY A 166 2.51 -10.28 8.25
CA GLY A 166 3.96 -10.15 8.42
C GLY A 166 4.39 -9.05 9.41
N ASP A 167 5.47 -8.35 9.09
CA ASP A 167 6.08 -7.36 9.98
C ASP A 167 5.29 -6.04 10.00
N ARG A 168 4.68 -5.73 11.15
CA ARG A 168 3.94 -4.48 11.39
C ARG A 168 4.82 -3.23 11.40
N THR A 169 6.14 -3.38 11.42
CA THR A 169 7.08 -2.24 11.43
C THR A 169 7.45 -1.75 10.03
N GLY A 170 7.13 -2.52 8.98
CA GLY A 170 7.42 -2.16 7.59
C GLY A 170 6.65 -0.93 7.12
N MET A 171 7.22 -0.20 6.14
CA MET A 171 6.69 1.06 5.61
C MET A 171 5.19 0.97 5.22
N PHE A 172 4.80 -0.07 4.48
CA PHE A 172 3.42 -0.27 4.05
C PHE A 172 2.47 -0.63 5.18
N ALA A 173 2.94 -1.43 6.16
CA ALA A 173 2.14 -1.78 7.33
C ALA A 173 1.86 -0.54 8.18
N LYS A 174 2.88 0.27 8.43
CA LYS A 174 2.77 1.56 9.12
C LYS A 174 1.80 2.50 8.42
N ALA A 175 1.99 2.71 7.11
CA ALA A 175 1.08 3.54 6.31
C ALA A 175 -0.37 3.04 6.38
N GLN A 176 -0.60 1.73 6.25
CA GLN A 176 -1.94 1.16 6.39
C GLN A 176 -2.52 1.45 7.79
N MET A 177 -1.81 1.15 8.88
CA MET A 177 -2.28 1.44 10.24
C MET A 177 -2.59 2.92 10.46
N ALA A 178 -1.77 3.81 9.86
CA ALA A 178 -1.97 5.24 9.97
C ALA A 178 -3.27 5.66 9.28
N GLU A 179 -3.56 5.17 8.06
CA GLU A 179 -4.83 5.46 7.38
C GLU A 179 -6.05 4.82 8.08
N GLU A 180 -5.86 3.68 8.76
CA GLU A 180 -6.90 3.06 9.61
C GLU A 180 -7.25 3.92 10.83
N CYS A 181 -6.22 4.46 11.49
CA CYS A 181 -6.39 5.43 12.56
C CYS A 181 -7.09 6.70 12.06
N ARG A 182 -6.66 7.26 10.92
CA ARG A 182 -7.24 8.48 10.33
C ARG A 182 -8.72 8.31 9.99
N THR A 183 -9.07 7.17 9.40
CA THR A 183 -10.45 6.83 9.04
C THR A 183 -11.35 6.71 10.25
N ALA A 184 -10.92 6.02 11.31
CA ALA A 184 -11.74 5.85 12.50
C ALA A 184 -11.96 7.16 13.28
N ILE A 185 -11.00 8.11 13.21
CA ILE A 185 -11.13 9.45 13.82
C ILE A 185 -11.96 10.40 12.93
N SER A 186 -11.79 10.34 11.61
CA SER A 186 -12.43 11.26 10.66
C SER A 186 -12.92 10.53 9.41
N PRO A 187 -13.98 9.70 9.53
CA PRO A 187 -14.46 8.88 8.42
C PRO A 187 -15.06 9.74 7.29
N ILE A 188 -15.68 10.87 7.63
CA ILE A 188 -16.16 11.86 6.65
C ILE A 188 -14.99 12.58 5.96
N GLY A 189 -13.90 12.86 6.68
CA GLY A 189 -12.69 13.41 6.08
C GLY A 189 -12.06 12.43 5.08
N ALA A 190 -11.97 11.15 5.45
CA ALA A 190 -11.51 10.07 4.58
C ALA A 190 -12.37 9.98 3.31
N ARG A 191 -13.71 10.03 3.45
CA ARG A 191 -14.63 10.09 2.31
C ARG A 191 -14.38 11.30 1.42
N GLY A 192 -14.11 12.46 2.01
CA GLY A 192 -13.77 13.69 1.30
C GLY A 192 -12.54 13.55 0.41
N VAL A 193 -11.50 12.83 0.87
CA VAL A 193 -10.32 12.50 0.05
C VAL A 193 -10.74 11.63 -1.15
N LEU A 194 -11.50 10.56 -0.91
CA LEU A 194 -11.91 9.64 -1.97
C LEU A 194 -12.82 10.28 -3.02
N ALA A 195 -13.55 11.34 -2.65
CA ALA A 195 -14.36 12.13 -3.58
C ALA A 195 -13.53 12.96 -4.58
N THR A 196 -12.22 13.11 -4.36
CA THR A 196 -11.32 13.82 -5.28
C THR A 196 -10.72 12.89 -6.35
N GLU A 197 -10.22 13.47 -7.44
CA GLU A 197 -9.47 12.74 -8.46
C GLU A 197 -8.10 12.30 -7.92
N ALA A 198 -7.74 11.03 -8.08
CA ALA A 198 -6.47 10.47 -7.63
C ALA A 198 -5.27 11.17 -8.29
N GLY A 199 -4.27 11.53 -7.49
CA GLY A 199 -3.07 12.26 -7.93
C GLY A 199 -3.31 13.75 -8.23
N SER A 200 -4.52 14.27 -8.03
CA SER A 200 -4.83 15.68 -8.25
C SER A 200 -4.37 16.59 -7.11
N GLN A 201 -4.25 17.89 -7.36
CA GLN A 201 -4.01 18.88 -6.30
C GLN A 201 -5.14 18.92 -5.27
N ALA A 202 -6.37 18.60 -5.68
CA ALA A 202 -7.50 18.51 -4.78
C ALA A 202 -7.33 17.35 -3.78
N GLU A 203 -6.81 16.20 -4.24
CA GLU A 203 -6.47 15.08 -3.35
C GLU A 203 -5.40 15.48 -2.34
N VAL A 204 -4.33 16.15 -2.78
CA VAL A 204 -3.26 16.63 -1.89
C VAL A 204 -3.82 17.56 -0.80
N GLY A 205 -4.69 18.50 -1.18
CA GLY A 205 -5.34 19.40 -0.23
C GLY A 205 -6.27 18.65 0.74
N ALA A 206 -7.02 17.66 0.27
CA ALA A 206 -7.91 16.85 1.09
C ALA A 206 -7.13 15.97 2.09
N LEU A 207 -6.02 15.36 1.66
CA LEU A 207 -5.13 14.59 2.52
C LEU A 207 -4.52 15.48 3.61
N ALA A 208 -4.02 16.67 3.25
CA ALA A 208 -3.50 17.62 4.25
C ALA A 208 -4.56 18.07 5.26
N ALA A 209 -5.80 18.28 4.81
CA ALA A 209 -6.92 18.61 5.69
C ALA A 209 -7.24 17.45 6.65
N LEU A 210 -7.25 16.21 6.15
CA LEU A 210 -7.41 15.02 6.97
C LEU A 210 -6.31 14.92 8.03
N ASP A 211 -5.04 15.00 7.60
CA ASP A 211 -3.87 14.92 8.48
C ASP A 211 -3.94 15.97 9.61
N SER A 212 -4.38 17.20 9.29
CA SER A 212 -4.47 18.29 10.27
C SER A 212 -5.47 18.04 11.42
N VAL A 213 -6.46 17.18 11.21
CA VAL A 213 -7.48 16.85 12.23
C VAL A 213 -7.25 15.48 12.88
N THR A 214 -6.25 14.73 12.40
CA THR A 214 -5.90 13.37 12.86
C THR A 214 -4.45 13.27 13.33
N THR A 215 -3.88 14.34 13.87
CA THR A 215 -2.45 14.42 14.24
C THR A 215 -1.97 13.34 15.21
N THR A 216 -2.88 12.74 15.99
CA THR A 216 -2.54 11.59 16.85
C THR A 216 -2.14 10.33 16.06
N CYS A 217 -2.46 10.26 14.77
CA CYS A 217 -2.12 9.12 13.91
C CYS A 217 -0.71 9.25 13.31
N ASP A 218 -0.09 10.44 13.34
CA ASP A 218 1.22 10.70 12.73
C ASP A 218 2.33 9.84 13.35
N GLN A 219 2.17 9.40 14.60
CA GLN A 219 3.06 8.45 15.27
C GLN A 219 3.11 7.05 14.62
N LEU A 220 2.11 6.73 13.77
CA LEU A 220 2.03 5.49 13.01
C LEU A 220 2.61 5.64 11.60
N ASP A 221 2.94 6.86 11.17
CA ASP A 221 3.45 7.08 9.82
C ASP A 221 4.81 6.39 9.62
N PRO A 222 5.09 5.92 8.39
CA PRO A 222 6.43 5.48 8.02
C PRO A 222 7.44 6.63 8.07
N GLU A 223 8.73 6.31 8.24
CA GLU A 223 9.81 7.31 8.20
C GLU A 223 9.97 7.95 6.82
N GLU A 224 9.73 7.17 5.77
CA GLU A 224 9.70 7.64 4.38
C GLU A 224 8.26 7.94 3.96
N GLU A 225 8.06 9.07 3.28
CA GLU A 225 6.74 9.49 2.81
C GLU A 225 6.14 8.47 1.84
N MET A 226 4.91 8.04 2.13
CA MET A 226 4.16 7.11 1.29
C MET A 226 3.55 7.85 0.09
N PRO A 227 3.74 7.39 -1.16
CA PRO A 227 3.09 8.01 -2.32
C PRO A 227 1.58 8.09 -2.19
N SER A 228 0.97 9.18 -2.68
CA SER A 228 -0.45 9.48 -2.47
C SER A 228 -1.39 8.37 -2.94
N TYR A 229 -1.08 7.67 -4.03
CA TYR A 229 -1.91 6.55 -4.50
C TYR A 229 -1.94 5.37 -3.53
N PHE A 230 -0.85 5.09 -2.80
CA PHE A 230 -0.86 4.09 -1.74
C PHE A 230 -1.66 4.56 -0.54
N ARG A 231 -1.49 5.83 -0.14
CA ARG A 231 -2.32 6.43 0.92
C ARG A 231 -3.81 6.33 0.58
N ARG A 232 -4.19 6.72 -0.64
CA ARG A 232 -5.57 6.61 -1.15
C ARG A 232 -6.08 5.17 -1.12
N ALA A 233 -5.28 4.22 -1.59
CA ALA A 233 -5.66 2.81 -1.61
C ALA A 233 -5.92 2.27 -0.19
N PHE A 234 -5.04 2.60 0.78
CA PHE A 234 -5.23 2.22 2.17
C PHE A 234 -6.41 2.94 2.82
N LEU A 235 -6.61 4.22 2.51
CA LEU A 235 -7.73 5.00 3.01
C LEU A 235 -9.08 4.47 2.50
N ALA A 236 -9.17 4.08 1.23
CA ALA A 236 -10.34 3.45 0.65
C ALA A 236 -10.65 2.10 1.31
N GLN A 237 -9.63 1.25 1.44
CA GLN A 237 -9.77 -0.03 2.12
C GLN A 237 -10.23 0.15 3.58
N SER A 238 -9.60 1.08 4.29
CA SER A 238 -9.94 1.39 5.67
C SER A 238 -11.37 1.89 5.83
N LEU A 239 -11.81 2.83 4.99
CA LEU A 239 -13.17 3.35 5.06
C LEU A 239 -14.21 2.26 4.80
N TYR A 240 -13.95 1.35 3.87
CA TYR A 240 -14.79 0.19 3.63
C TYR A 240 -14.82 -0.75 4.84
N HIS A 241 -13.68 -0.99 5.48
CA HIS A 241 -13.65 -1.79 6.72
C HIS A 241 -14.38 -1.10 7.86
N TRP A 242 -14.27 0.22 7.98
CA TRP A 242 -14.96 1.02 8.98
C TRP A 242 -16.48 0.91 8.83
N THR A 243 -17.02 1.01 7.61
CA THR A 243 -18.47 0.87 7.36
C THR A 243 -18.99 -0.51 7.76
N ASN A 244 -18.16 -1.55 7.71
CA ASN A 244 -18.54 -2.91 8.09
C ASN A 244 -18.19 -3.28 9.54
N PHE A 245 -17.39 -2.46 10.23
CA PHE A 245 -16.97 -2.67 11.60
C PHE A 245 -17.80 -1.87 12.61
N ALA A 246 -18.31 -0.72 12.18
CA ALA A 246 -18.94 0.24 13.07
C ALA A 246 -20.44 0.03 13.29
N ASP A 247 -21.05 -0.93 12.58
CA ASP A 247 -22.40 -1.45 12.79
C ASP A 247 -22.45 -2.50 13.92
#